data_AF-A0A290ZA66-F1
#
_entry.id   AF-A0A290ZA66-F1
#
_cell.length_a   1.000
_cell.length_b   1.000
_cell.length_c   1.000
_cell.angle_alpha   90.00
_cell.angle_beta   90.00
_cell.angle_gamma   90.00
#
_symmetry.space_group_name_H-M   'P 1'
#
loop_
_entity.id
_entity.type
_entity.pdbx_description
1 polymer ?
#
loop_
_entity_poly.entity_id
_entity_poly.type
_entity_poly.pdbx_seq_one_letter_code
_entity_poly.pdbx_strand_id
1 'polypeptide(L)'
;MGGPSGRVVRKFLPPQHGAWAMLLLPYLAGVLSAGWRWWDLPLLGAWLSGYLLSYFALQAVKTRRPGKFREQLTWYGAVTAAFALPVLVACPRLLLFAPAYGALIGVNCWYAYRRRERALVNDLVSVVQSCLMVLVVAVVADAPLSGALVPFLVTLLYFTGTVLYVKTMIRERGNRAYLVASVAFHVVALGAVAPFGLLSAVVFAGLLARAWVLPGHPLTPRQVGLAEIVASALVLVVAVG
;
A
#
# COMPACT_ATOMS: atom_id res chain seq x y z
N MET A 1 -23.05 2.25 -31.89
CA MET A 1 -22.79 2.78 -30.54
C MET A 1 -21.44 2.25 -30.06
N GLY A 2 -20.36 2.99 -30.31
CA GLY A 2 -19.04 2.62 -29.80
C GLY A 2 -18.98 2.98 -28.32
N GLY A 3 -19.00 1.98 -27.44
CA GLY A 3 -18.82 2.19 -26.00
C GLY A 3 -17.53 2.99 -25.74
N PRO A 4 -17.45 3.79 -24.66
CA PRO A 4 -16.31 4.66 -24.39
C PRO A 4 -15.02 3.84 -24.47
N SER A 5 -14.27 4.11 -25.54
CA SER A 5 -13.23 3.23 -26.05
C SER A 5 -12.17 2.95 -24.99
N GLY A 6 -11.64 1.72 -24.93
CA GLY A 6 -10.60 1.33 -23.96
C GLY A 6 -9.34 2.22 -23.94
N ARG A 7 -9.19 3.16 -24.87
CA ARG A 7 -8.21 4.26 -24.85
C ARG A 7 -8.44 5.27 -23.72
N VAL A 8 -9.70 5.61 -23.41
CA VAL A 8 -10.04 6.54 -22.32
C VAL A 8 -9.79 5.86 -20.98
N VAL A 9 -10.22 4.61 -20.82
CA VAL A 9 -9.99 3.83 -19.59
C VAL A 9 -8.48 3.71 -19.29
N ARG A 10 -7.63 3.44 -20.30
CA ARG A 10 -6.16 3.42 -20.15
C ARG A 10 -5.54 4.78 -19.87
N LYS A 11 -6.20 5.89 -20.21
CA LYS A 11 -5.72 7.26 -19.94
C LYS A 11 -5.85 7.63 -18.47
N PHE A 12 -6.83 7.03 -17.76
CA PHE A 12 -7.17 7.37 -16.38
C PHE A 12 -6.84 6.27 -15.35
N LEU A 13 -6.73 4.99 -15.76
CA LEU A 13 -6.37 3.90 -14.83
C LEU A 13 -4.92 3.46 -14.99
N PRO A 14 -4.13 3.40 -13.90
CA PRO A 14 -2.79 2.86 -13.92
C PRO A 14 -2.82 1.34 -14.16
N PRO A 15 -1.83 0.77 -14.88
CA PRO A 15 -1.78 -0.67 -15.15
C PRO A 15 -1.37 -1.53 -13.92
N GLN A 16 -1.30 -0.92 -12.73
CA GLN A 16 -0.75 -1.54 -11.52
C GLN A 16 -1.83 -2.27 -10.73
N HIS A 17 -2.09 -3.51 -11.10
CA HIS A 17 -3.11 -4.34 -10.45
C HIS A 17 -2.70 -4.75 -9.01
N GLY A 18 -1.40 -4.88 -8.74
CA GLY A 18 -0.89 -5.24 -7.40
C GLY A 18 -0.99 -4.12 -6.36
N ALA A 19 -1.10 -2.86 -6.79
CA ALA A 19 -1.20 -1.72 -5.87
C ALA A 19 -2.54 -1.67 -5.12
N TRP A 20 -3.60 -2.28 -5.66
CA TRP A 20 -4.92 -2.27 -5.04
C TRP A 20 -4.96 -3.02 -3.70
N ALA A 21 -4.31 -4.18 -3.61
CA ALA A 21 -4.21 -4.91 -2.34
C ALA A 21 -3.49 -4.06 -1.28
N MET A 22 -2.44 -3.35 -1.71
CA MET A 22 -1.65 -2.46 -0.85
C MET A 22 -2.44 -1.27 -0.34
N LEU A 23 -3.40 -0.75 -1.12
CA LEU A 23 -4.29 0.35 -0.72
C LEU A 23 -5.45 -0.13 0.16
N LEU A 24 -6.07 -1.24 -0.21
CA LEU A 24 -7.30 -1.72 0.41
C LEU A 24 -7.04 -2.44 1.73
N LEU A 25 -6.00 -3.27 1.83
CA LEU A 25 -5.76 -4.06 3.03
C LEU A 25 -5.51 -3.18 4.27
N PRO A 26 -4.59 -2.20 4.29
CA PRO A 26 -4.39 -1.37 5.48
C PRO A 26 -5.63 -0.55 5.85
N TYR A 27 -6.36 -0.05 4.84
CA TYR A 27 -7.62 0.64 5.06
C TYR A 27 -8.67 -0.29 5.72
N LEU A 28 -8.87 -1.49 5.18
CA LEU A 28 -9.81 -2.47 5.73
C LEU A 28 -9.37 -2.96 7.12
N ALA A 29 -8.08 -3.18 7.35
CA ALA A 29 -7.55 -3.54 8.65
C ALA A 29 -7.85 -2.46 9.69
N GLY A 30 -7.69 -1.18 9.32
CA GLY A 30 -8.09 -0.05 10.16
C GLY A 30 -9.59 -0.05 10.45
N VAL A 31 -10.43 -0.18 9.43
CA VAL A 31 -11.90 -0.13 9.59
C VAL A 31 -12.42 -1.28 10.46
N LEU A 32 -11.93 -2.50 10.20
CA LEU A 32 -12.39 -3.69 10.91
C LEU A 32 -11.89 -3.74 12.36
N SER A 33 -10.72 -3.17 12.66
CA SER A 33 -10.19 -3.12 14.02
C SER A 33 -10.73 -1.93 14.83
N ALA A 34 -10.93 -0.77 14.20
CA ALA A 34 -11.37 0.45 14.88
C ALA A 34 -12.91 0.61 14.93
N GLY A 35 -13.63 -0.14 14.10
CA GLY A 35 -15.08 -0.04 13.94
C GLY A 35 -15.49 0.96 12.85
N TRP A 36 -16.57 0.63 12.15
CA TRP A 36 -17.07 1.41 11.03
C TRP A 36 -17.70 2.74 11.45
N ARG A 37 -17.34 3.82 10.74
CA ARG A 37 -18.00 5.13 10.77
C ARG A 37 -18.40 5.56 9.36
N TRP A 38 -19.41 6.44 9.29
CA TRP A 38 -19.85 6.98 8.01
C TRP A 38 -18.75 7.77 7.28
N TRP A 39 -17.81 8.36 8.02
CA TRP A 39 -16.65 9.08 7.46
C TRP A 39 -15.62 8.17 6.78
N ASP A 40 -15.67 6.85 7.01
CA ASP A 40 -14.80 5.89 6.32
C ASP A 40 -15.11 5.85 4.81
N LEU A 41 -16.38 6.00 4.40
CA LEU A 41 -16.76 6.05 2.97
C LEU A 41 -16.10 7.20 2.20
N PRO A 42 -16.27 8.48 2.60
CA PRO A 42 -15.56 9.57 1.93
C PRO A 42 -14.05 9.47 2.14
N LEU A 43 -13.55 8.93 3.26
CA LEU A 43 -12.11 8.68 3.42
C LEU A 43 -11.60 7.69 2.38
N LEU A 44 -12.31 6.60 2.08
CA LEU A 44 -11.97 5.66 1.02
C LEU A 44 -11.99 6.34 -0.35
N GLY A 45 -13.01 7.17 -0.61
CA GLY A 45 -13.09 7.98 -1.82
C GLY A 45 -11.86 8.87 -1.99
N ALA A 46 -11.46 9.59 -0.94
CA ALA A 46 -10.27 10.42 -0.89
C ALA A 46 -8.98 9.59 -1.04
N TRP A 47 -8.92 8.40 -0.44
CA TRP A 47 -7.76 7.53 -0.50
C TRP A 47 -7.51 6.98 -1.91
N LEU A 48 -8.55 6.45 -2.56
CA LEU A 48 -8.44 5.90 -3.91
C LEU A 48 -8.19 6.99 -4.95
N SER A 49 -8.89 8.13 -4.85
CA SER A 49 -8.65 9.28 -5.75
C SER A 49 -7.30 9.95 -5.49
N GLY A 50 -6.87 10.04 -4.24
CA GLY A 50 -5.56 10.55 -3.83
C GLY A 50 -4.41 9.67 -4.33
N TYR A 51 -4.58 8.34 -4.32
CA TYR A 51 -3.63 7.43 -4.96
C TYR A 51 -3.52 7.71 -6.46
N LEU A 52 -4.64 7.83 -7.18
CA LEU A 52 -4.63 8.14 -8.62
C LEU A 52 -3.99 9.51 -8.90
N LEU A 53 -4.30 10.52 -8.09
CA LEU A 53 -3.66 11.83 -8.12
C LEU A 53 -2.14 11.70 -7.95
N SER A 54 -1.69 10.95 -6.94
CA SER A 54 -0.26 10.74 -6.66
C SER A 54 0.44 10.05 -7.83
N TYR A 55 -0.20 9.06 -8.48
CA TYR A 55 0.35 8.39 -9.65
C TYR A 55 0.62 9.37 -10.79
N PHE A 56 -0.36 10.20 -11.15
CA PHE A 56 -0.20 11.19 -12.22
C PHE A 56 0.77 12.32 -11.83
N ALA A 57 0.78 12.72 -10.56
CA ALA A 57 1.75 13.68 -10.04
C ALA A 57 3.19 13.16 -10.17
N LEU A 58 3.44 11.91 -9.79
CA LEU A 58 4.76 11.29 -9.94
C LEU A 58 5.15 11.14 -11.42
N GLN A 59 4.21 10.82 -12.32
CA GLN A 59 4.49 10.81 -13.77
C GLN A 59 4.80 12.21 -14.32
N ALA A 60 4.11 13.25 -13.84
CA ALA A 60 4.41 14.63 -14.19
C ALA A 60 5.81 15.04 -13.74
N VAL A 61 6.20 14.69 -12.50
CA VAL A 61 7.54 14.93 -11.94
C VAL A 61 8.61 14.19 -12.74
N LYS A 62 8.41 12.90 -13.02
CA LYS A 62 9.32 12.06 -13.80
C LYS A 62 9.58 12.59 -15.21
N THR A 63 8.52 13.03 -15.88
CA THR A 63 8.60 13.53 -17.26
C THR A 63 9.02 14.99 -17.33
N ARG A 64 8.98 15.72 -16.20
CA ARG A 64 9.17 17.18 -16.12
C ARG A 64 8.23 17.95 -17.05
N ARG A 65 7.04 17.38 -17.31
CA ARG A 65 6.02 17.93 -18.22
C ARG A 65 4.66 17.92 -17.55
N PRO A 66 4.43 18.76 -16.53
CA PRO A 66 3.16 18.79 -15.80
C PRO A 66 1.97 19.11 -16.71
N GLY A 67 2.18 19.88 -17.79
CA GLY A 67 1.16 20.18 -18.80
C GLY A 67 0.53 18.93 -19.44
N LYS A 68 1.28 17.82 -19.58
CA LYS A 68 0.77 16.58 -20.16
C LYS A 68 -0.29 15.88 -19.28
N PHE A 69 -0.23 16.12 -17.97
CA PHE A 69 -1.09 15.47 -16.99
C PHE A 69 -2.07 16.44 -16.32
N ARG A 70 -2.16 17.68 -16.81
CA ARG A 70 -2.97 18.76 -16.20
C ARG A 70 -4.41 18.33 -15.96
N GLU A 71 -5.04 17.74 -16.97
CA GLU A 71 -6.42 17.28 -16.90
C GLU A 71 -6.62 16.23 -15.78
N GLN A 72 -5.73 15.24 -15.68
CA GLN A 72 -5.79 14.23 -14.62
C GLN A 72 -5.53 14.83 -13.25
N LEU A 73 -4.55 15.74 -13.14
CA LEU A 73 -4.23 16.41 -11.87
C LEU A 73 -5.39 17.27 -11.39
N THR A 74 -6.06 18.01 -12.28
CA THR A 74 -7.23 18.83 -11.91
C THR A 74 -8.43 17.97 -11.52
N TRP A 75 -8.72 16.92 -12.30
CA TRP A 75 -9.86 16.05 -12.00
C TRP A 75 -9.66 15.24 -10.72
N TYR A 76 -8.54 14.51 -10.60
CA TYR A 76 -8.28 13.76 -9.37
C TYR A 76 -8.03 14.68 -8.18
N GLY A 77 -7.46 15.87 -8.38
CA GLY A 77 -7.34 16.89 -7.35
C GLY A 77 -8.69 17.34 -6.82
N ALA A 78 -9.62 17.69 -7.71
CA ALA A 78 -10.98 18.09 -7.34
C ALA A 78 -11.75 16.96 -6.64
N VAL A 79 -11.68 15.74 -7.16
CA VAL A 79 -12.34 14.57 -6.54
C VAL A 79 -11.74 14.24 -5.17
N THR A 80 -10.41 14.25 -5.06
CA THR A 80 -9.73 14.03 -3.77
C THR A 80 -10.14 15.10 -2.77
N ALA A 81 -10.17 16.38 -3.17
CA ALA A 81 -10.60 17.47 -2.31
C ALA A 81 -12.06 17.35 -1.90
N ALA A 82 -12.96 17.00 -2.81
CA ALA A 82 -14.39 16.83 -2.54
C ALA A 82 -14.66 15.76 -1.48
N PHE A 83 -13.87 14.68 -1.47
CA PHE A 83 -13.98 13.62 -0.47
C PHE A 83 -13.17 13.91 0.81
N ALA A 84 -11.98 14.49 0.70
CA ALA A 84 -11.09 14.72 1.84
C ALA A 84 -11.52 15.91 2.70
N LEU A 85 -11.99 17.00 2.10
CA LEU A 85 -12.33 18.22 2.85
C LEU A 85 -13.45 17.99 3.89
N PRO A 86 -14.57 17.30 3.59
CA PRO A 86 -15.58 16.99 4.61
C PRO A 86 -15.02 16.18 5.77
N VAL A 87 -14.17 15.18 5.48
CA VAL A 87 -13.52 14.33 6.50
C VAL A 87 -12.57 15.17 7.36
N LEU A 88 -11.79 16.07 6.77
CA LEU A 88 -10.87 16.96 7.50
C LEU A 88 -11.61 17.99 8.36
N VAL A 89 -12.74 18.53 7.88
CA VAL A 89 -13.58 19.44 8.67
C VAL A 89 -14.19 18.71 9.86
N ALA A 90 -14.65 17.48 9.67
CA ALA A 90 -15.21 16.65 10.73
C ALA A 90 -14.15 16.13 11.71
N CYS A 91 -12.94 15.83 11.23
CA CYS A 91 -11.83 15.33 12.03
C CYS A 91 -10.52 16.09 11.73
N PRO A 92 -10.34 17.31 12.28
CA PRO A 92 -9.15 18.13 12.03
C PRO A 92 -7.85 17.49 12.55
N ARG A 93 -7.95 16.56 13.51
CA ARG A 93 -6.83 15.78 14.05
C ARG A 93 -6.05 15.04 12.98
N LEU A 94 -6.67 14.74 11.83
CA LEU A 94 -6.00 14.13 10.68
C LEU A 94 -4.86 14.98 10.11
N LEU A 95 -4.86 16.29 10.34
CA LEU A 95 -3.76 17.18 9.93
C LEU A 95 -2.43 16.82 10.61
N LEU A 96 -2.45 16.10 11.74
CA LEU A 96 -1.24 15.57 12.37
C LEU A 96 -0.48 14.58 11.48
N PHE A 97 -1.16 13.90 10.54
CA PHE A 97 -0.52 13.01 9.57
C PHE A 97 0.04 13.77 8.35
N ALA A 98 -0.35 15.03 8.13
CA ALA A 98 0.05 15.79 6.95
C ALA A 98 1.57 15.97 6.81
N PRO A 99 2.35 16.26 7.88
CA PRO A 99 3.81 16.32 7.79
C PRO A 99 4.43 14.97 7.38
N ALA A 100 3.91 13.85 7.93
CA ALA A 100 4.40 12.52 7.61
C ALA A 100 4.12 12.15 6.15
N TYR A 101 2.89 12.32 5.67
CA TYR A 101 2.55 12.11 4.26
C TYR A 101 3.32 13.06 3.33
N GLY A 102 3.50 14.32 3.72
CA GLY A 102 4.28 15.30 2.97
C GLY A 102 5.74 14.87 2.79
N ALA A 103 6.39 14.40 3.85
CA ALA A 103 7.75 13.88 3.79
C ALA A 103 7.85 12.63 2.90
N LEU A 104 6.94 11.66 3.05
CA LEU A 104 6.93 10.43 2.26
C LEU A 104 6.68 10.71 0.77
N ILE A 105 5.73 11.58 0.43
CA ILE A 105 5.48 12.03 -0.95
C ILE A 105 6.70 12.79 -1.47
N GLY A 106 7.36 13.62 -0.66
CA GLY A 106 8.61 14.29 -1.02
C GLY A 106 9.70 13.30 -1.46
N VAL A 107 9.89 12.21 -0.71
CA VAL A 107 10.84 11.15 -1.07
C VAL A 107 10.40 10.45 -2.37
N ASN A 108 9.12 10.10 -2.52
CA ASN A 108 8.59 9.52 -3.76
C ASN A 108 8.84 10.44 -4.97
N CYS A 109 8.61 11.74 -4.83
CA CYS A 109 8.87 12.75 -5.85
C CYS A 109 10.37 12.85 -6.20
N TRP A 110 11.26 12.78 -5.21
CA TRP A 110 12.70 12.77 -5.45
C TRP A 110 13.15 11.55 -6.27
N TYR A 111 12.65 10.36 -5.93
CA TYR A 111 12.90 9.14 -6.71
C TYR A 111 12.29 9.21 -8.11
N ALA A 112 11.07 9.74 -8.25
CA ALA A 112 10.43 9.94 -9.56
C ALA A 112 11.21 10.91 -10.44
N TYR A 113 11.68 12.03 -9.89
CA TYR A 113 12.49 13.02 -10.59
C TYR A 113 13.81 12.43 -11.11
N ARG A 114 14.45 11.56 -10.31
CA ARG A 114 15.65 10.81 -10.70
C ARG A 114 15.36 9.57 -11.55
N ARG A 115 14.09 9.31 -11.88
CA ARG A 115 13.62 8.14 -12.64
C ARG A 115 13.99 6.80 -12.00
N ARG A 116 14.08 6.76 -10.67
CA ARG A 116 14.42 5.60 -9.84
C ARG A 116 13.21 5.07 -9.06
N GLU A 117 12.02 5.13 -9.64
CA GLU A 117 10.76 4.68 -9.03
C GLU A 117 10.80 3.20 -8.56
N ARG A 118 11.71 2.40 -9.13
CA ARG A 118 11.87 0.96 -8.80
C ARG A 118 12.84 0.69 -7.65
N ALA A 119 13.38 1.73 -7.02
CA ALA A 119 14.31 1.60 -5.90
C ALA A 119 13.62 0.99 -4.67
N LEU A 120 14.32 0.13 -3.92
CA LEU A 120 13.77 -0.50 -2.72
C LEU A 120 13.24 0.52 -1.71
N VAL A 121 14.03 1.56 -1.43
CA VAL A 121 13.62 2.63 -0.50
C VAL A 121 12.32 3.31 -0.95
N ASN A 122 12.14 3.55 -2.26
CA ASN A 122 10.91 4.16 -2.78
C ASN A 122 9.69 3.26 -2.58
N ASP A 123 9.86 1.95 -2.82
CA ASP A 123 8.81 0.97 -2.59
C ASP A 123 8.45 0.89 -1.09
N LEU A 124 9.45 0.89 -0.20
CA LEU A 124 9.25 0.89 1.26
C LEU A 124 8.58 2.16 1.78
N VAL A 125 8.93 3.33 1.23
CA VAL A 125 8.25 4.61 1.53
C VAL A 125 6.78 4.53 1.18
N SER A 126 6.45 3.94 0.03
CA SER A 126 5.06 3.70 -0.36
C SER A 126 4.36 2.70 0.56
N VAL A 127 5.06 1.68 1.07
CA VAL A 127 4.54 0.74 2.10
C VAL A 127 4.17 1.48 3.37
N VAL A 128 5.07 2.29 3.92
CA VAL A 128 4.81 3.08 5.12
C VAL A 128 3.63 4.02 4.88
N GLN A 129 3.60 4.72 3.75
CA GLN A 129 2.51 5.62 3.39
C GLN A 129 1.14 4.91 3.34
N SER A 130 1.10 3.67 2.84
CA SER A 130 -0.12 2.88 2.81
C SER A 130 -0.52 2.37 4.19
N CYS A 131 0.44 1.86 4.97
CA CYS A 131 0.16 1.29 6.29
C CYS A 131 -0.24 2.36 7.31
N LEU A 132 0.23 3.60 7.18
CA LEU A 132 -0.24 4.73 8.00
C LEU A 132 -1.75 4.94 7.92
N MET A 133 -2.41 4.48 6.85
CA MET A 133 -3.86 4.54 6.72
C MET A 133 -4.59 3.79 7.85
N VAL A 134 -4.00 2.74 8.42
CA VAL A 134 -4.56 2.05 9.60
C VAL A 134 -4.77 3.03 10.76
N LEU A 135 -3.77 3.88 11.02
CA LEU A 135 -3.81 4.86 12.10
C LEU A 135 -4.75 6.02 11.76
N VAL A 136 -4.80 6.43 10.50
CA VAL A 136 -5.73 7.46 10.00
C VAL A 136 -7.17 7.01 10.24
N VAL A 137 -7.51 5.77 9.87
CA VAL A 137 -8.85 5.21 10.10
C VAL A 137 -9.18 5.15 11.59
N ALA A 138 -8.22 4.72 12.43
CA ALA A 138 -8.44 4.70 13.89
C ALA A 138 -8.78 6.09 14.45
N VAL A 139 -8.14 7.15 13.97
CA VAL A 139 -8.45 8.53 14.36
C VAL A 139 -9.83 8.98 13.85
N VAL A 140 -10.22 8.58 12.64
CA VAL A 140 -11.58 8.85 12.11
C VAL A 140 -12.66 8.12 12.91
N ALA A 141 -12.36 6.91 13.36
CA ALA A 141 -13.26 6.10 14.20
C ALA A 141 -13.37 6.57 15.65
N ASP A 142 -12.55 7.56 16.04
CA ASP A 142 -12.29 7.97 17.43
C ASP A 142 -11.89 6.78 18.33
N ALA A 143 -11.17 5.83 17.74
CA ALA A 143 -10.65 4.66 18.42
C ALA A 143 -9.26 4.95 19.03
N PRO A 144 -8.90 4.28 20.14
CA PRO A 144 -7.58 4.44 20.72
C PRO A 144 -6.50 3.91 19.78
N LEU A 145 -5.43 4.68 19.57
CA LEU A 145 -4.32 4.29 18.68
C LEU A 145 -3.66 2.97 19.10
N SER A 146 -3.68 2.64 20.40
CA SER A 146 -3.16 1.36 20.91
C SER A 146 -3.83 0.15 20.24
N GLY A 147 -5.14 0.23 19.95
CA GLY A 147 -5.87 -0.83 19.24
C GLY A 147 -5.49 -0.93 17.75
N ALA A 148 -4.92 0.13 17.18
CA ALA A 148 -4.50 0.18 15.78
C ALA A 148 -3.04 -0.24 15.57
N LEU A 149 -2.23 -0.32 16.64
CA LEU A 149 -0.80 -0.63 16.55
C LEU A 149 -0.53 -2.04 16.04
N VAL A 150 -1.31 -3.04 16.47
CA VAL A 150 -1.16 -4.43 16.01
C VAL A 150 -1.53 -4.56 14.52
N PRO A 151 -2.71 -4.10 14.04
CA PRO A 151 -3.00 -4.10 12.61
C PRO A 151 -1.99 -3.30 11.80
N PHE A 152 -1.52 -2.16 12.32
CA PHE A 152 -0.47 -1.36 11.66
C PHE A 152 0.83 -2.15 11.51
N LEU A 153 1.30 -2.79 12.58
CA LEU A 153 2.52 -3.58 12.57
C LEU A 153 2.41 -4.80 11.64
N VAL A 154 1.32 -5.55 11.73
CA VAL A 154 1.06 -6.75 10.90
C VAL A 154 1.06 -6.38 9.43
N THR A 155 0.33 -5.32 9.04
CA THR A 155 0.27 -4.88 7.65
C THR A 155 1.60 -4.31 7.15
N LEU A 156 2.31 -3.54 7.99
CA LEU A 156 3.64 -2.99 7.66
C LEU A 156 4.67 -4.09 7.42
N LEU A 157 4.73 -5.09 8.31
CA LEU A 157 5.62 -6.24 8.16
C LEU A 157 5.26 -7.07 6.93
N TYR A 158 3.97 -7.37 6.73
CA TYR A 158 3.52 -8.10 5.55
C TYR A 158 3.92 -7.42 4.24
N PHE A 159 3.57 -6.14 4.05
CA PHE A 159 3.85 -5.44 2.80
C PHE A 159 5.35 -5.21 2.57
N THR A 160 6.12 -4.96 3.62
CA THR A 160 7.58 -4.86 3.53
C THR A 160 8.19 -6.19 3.09
N GLY A 161 7.76 -7.30 3.69
CA GLY A 161 8.17 -8.65 3.31
C GLY A 161 7.79 -8.97 1.87
N THR A 162 6.57 -8.64 1.46
CA THR A 162 6.09 -8.82 0.08
C THR A 162 6.91 -7.99 -0.92
N VAL A 163 7.32 -6.76 -0.62
CA VAL A 163 8.22 -6.00 -1.51
C VAL A 163 9.54 -6.73 -1.73
N LEU A 164 10.17 -7.24 -0.66
CA LEU A 164 11.43 -8.00 -0.76
C LEU A 164 11.24 -9.31 -1.52
N TYR A 165 10.18 -10.05 -1.21
CA TYR A 165 9.86 -11.32 -1.85
C TYR A 165 9.56 -11.14 -3.35
N VAL A 166 8.68 -10.21 -3.72
CA VAL A 166 8.31 -9.97 -5.12
C VAL A 166 9.51 -9.48 -5.93
N LYS A 167 10.39 -8.67 -5.34
CA LYS A 167 11.65 -8.30 -6.00
C LYS A 167 12.52 -9.53 -6.25
N THR A 168 12.71 -10.39 -5.25
CA THR A 168 13.45 -11.65 -5.38
C THR A 168 12.86 -12.57 -6.46
N MET A 169 11.54 -12.61 -6.61
CA MET A 169 10.86 -13.44 -7.61
C MET A 169 10.96 -12.92 -9.05
N ILE A 170 10.92 -11.60 -9.24
CA ILE A 170 10.71 -10.98 -10.56
C ILE A 170 11.94 -10.23 -11.05
N ARG A 171 12.41 -9.22 -10.30
CA ARG A 171 13.40 -8.24 -10.80
C ARG A 171 14.83 -8.60 -10.39
N GLU A 172 14.99 -9.21 -9.23
CA GLU A 172 16.26 -9.55 -8.58
C GLU A 172 16.40 -11.08 -8.53
N ARG A 173 15.87 -11.77 -9.55
CA ARG A 173 15.87 -13.24 -9.62
C ARG A 173 17.30 -13.76 -9.69
N GLY A 174 17.62 -14.72 -8.82
CA GLY A 174 18.96 -15.29 -8.68
C GLY A 174 19.92 -14.44 -7.83
N ASN A 175 19.50 -13.26 -7.36
CA ASN A 175 20.34 -12.44 -6.49
C ASN A 175 20.30 -12.96 -5.05
N ARG A 176 21.42 -13.58 -4.62
CA ARG A 176 21.55 -14.17 -3.28
C ARG A 176 21.37 -13.15 -2.15
N ALA A 177 21.81 -11.90 -2.34
CA ALA A 177 21.65 -10.86 -1.32
C ALA A 177 20.17 -10.52 -1.09
N TYR A 178 19.38 -10.42 -2.15
CA TYR A 178 17.93 -10.20 -2.04
C TYR A 178 17.20 -11.40 -1.43
N LEU A 179 17.60 -12.63 -1.78
CA LEU A 179 17.04 -13.83 -1.16
C LEU A 179 17.28 -13.85 0.35
N VAL A 180 18.53 -13.63 0.78
CA VAL A 180 18.90 -13.59 2.21
C VAL A 180 18.15 -12.47 2.93
N ALA A 181 18.11 -11.26 2.36
CA ALA A 181 17.39 -10.15 2.95
C ALA A 181 15.88 -10.43 3.07
N SER A 182 15.27 -11.01 2.05
CA SER A 182 13.86 -11.41 2.04
C SER A 182 13.58 -12.43 3.14
N VAL A 183 14.34 -13.53 3.19
CA VAL A 183 14.16 -14.57 4.21
C VAL A 183 14.39 -14.03 5.61
N ALA A 184 15.50 -13.35 5.86
CA ALA A 184 15.83 -12.81 7.18
C ALA A 184 14.74 -11.87 7.68
N PHE A 185 14.22 -11.02 6.79
CA PHE A 185 13.09 -10.16 7.12
C PHE A 185 11.83 -10.97 7.50
N HIS A 186 11.50 -12.03 6.76
CA HIS A 186 10.33 -12.86 7.10
C HIS A 186 10.51 -13.65 8.40
N VAL A 187 11.72 -14.05 8.77
CA VAL A 187 12.02 -14.63 10.09
C VAL A 187 11.74 -13.62 11.21
N VAL A 188 12.23 -12.38 11.06
CA VAL A 188 11.97 -11.30 12.02
C VAL A 188 10.48 -11.00 12.09
N ALA A 189 9.80 -10.91 10.95
CA ALA A 189 8.37 -10.65 10.89
C ALA A 189 7.55 -11.75 11.59
N LEU A 190 7.90 -13.02 11.38
CA LEU A 190 7.30 -14.14 12.09
C LEU A 190 7.53 -14.02 13.60
N GLY A 191 8.75 -13.76 14.05
CA GLY A 191 9.05 -13.58 15.47
C GLY A 191 8.29 -12.43 16.11
N ALA A 192 8.06 -11.34 15.38
CA ALA A 192 7.33 -10.18 15.85
C ALA A 192 5.80 -10.40 15.93
N VAL A 193 5.25 -11.24 15.04
CA VAL A 193 3.79 -11.41 14.90
C VAL A 193 3.27 -12.70 15.56
N ALA A 194 4.11 -13.71 15.74
CA ALA A 194 3.75 -14.97 16.41
C ALA A 194 3.17 -14.80 17.84
N PRO A 195 3.65 -13.84 18.67
CA PRO A 195 3.07 -13.63 20.00
C PRO A 195 1.60 -13.21 20.00
N PHE A 196 1.05 -12.76 18.86
CA PHE A 196 -0.36 -12.40 18.75
C PHE A 196 -1.30 -13.60 18.55
N GLY A 197 -0.77 -14.82 18.42
CA GLY A 197 -1.59 -16.04 18.41
C GLY A 197 -1.16 -17.09 17.39
N LEU A 198 -1.76 -18.28 17.50
CA LEU A 198 -1.44 -19.43 16.64
C LEU A 198 -1.70 -19.12 15.16
N LEU A 199 -2.82 -18.44 14.85
CA LEU A 199 -3.14 -18.08 13.47
C LEU A 199 -2.07 -17.14 12.88
N SER A 200 -1.66 -16.14 13.65
CA SER A 200 -0.59 -15.18 13.31
C SER A 200 0.72 -15.90 13.00
N ALA A 201 1.12 -16.85 13.87
CA ALA A 201 2.30 -17.68 13.67
C ALA A 201 2.21 -18.54 12.41
N VAL A 202 1.08 -19.22 12.19
CA VAL A 202 0.86 -20.09 11.02
C VAL A 202 0.92 -19.30 9.71
N VAL A 203 0.22 -18.16 9.65
CA VAL A 203 0.20 -17.32 8.45
C VAL A 203 1.60 -16.79 8.15
N PHE A 204 2.31 -16.21 9.13
CA PHE A 204 3.65 -15.67 8.90
C PHE A 204 4.71 -16.77 8.66
N ALA A 205 4.53 -17.97 9.20
CA ALA A 205 5.35 -19.13 8.85
C ALA A 205 5.11 -19.55 7.39
N GLY A 206 3.87 -19.50 6.90
CA GLY A 206 3.56 -19.66 5.48
C GLY A 206 4.21 -18.59 4.60
N LEU A 207 4.23 -17.33 5.06
CA LEU A 207 4.90 -16.23 4.36
C LEU A 207 6.43 -16.41 4.33
N LEU A 208 7.02 -16.96 5.38
CA LEU A 208 8.44 -17.32 5.41
C LEU A 208 8.74 -18.50 4.48
N ALA A 209 7.92 -19.56 4.54
CA ALA A 209 8.07 -20.75 3.71
C ALA A 209 8.04 -20.39 2.22
N ARG A 210 7.06 -19.59 1.78
CA ARG A 210 7.01 -19.10 0.39
C ARG A 210 8.25 -18.28 0.01
N ALA A 211 8.76 -17.46 0.93
CA ALA A 211 9.88 -16.56 0.68
C ALA A 211 11.21 -17.34 0.58
N TRP A 212 11.28 -18.53 1.18
CA TRP A 212 12.41 -19.44 1.08
C TRP A 212 12.31 -20.37 -0.14
N VAL A 213 11.16 -20.99 -0.35
CA VAL A 213 10.98 -22.09 -1.31
C VAL A 213 10.77 -21.61 -2.72
N LEU A 214 9.96 -20.57 -2.94
CA LEU A 214 9.54 -20.16 -4.28
C LEU A 214 10.62 -19.46 -5.12
N PRO A 215 11.55 -18.67 -4.55
CA PRO A 215 12.66 -18.11 -5.33
C PRO A 215 13.46 -19.17 -6.09
N GLY A 216 13.62 -18.96 -7.40
CA GLY A 216 14.28 -19.92 -8.30
C GLY A 216 13.31 -20.74 -9.15
N HIS A 217 12.03 -20.84 -8.74
CA HIS A 217 11.00 -21.43 -9.60
C HIS A 217 10.53 -20.45 -10.69
N PRO A 218 10.19 -20.95 -11.90
CA PRO A 218 9.80 -20.12 -13.04
C PRO A 218 8.35 -19.62 -12.95
N LEU A 219 7.96 -19.06 -11.80
CA LEU A 219 6.63 -18.48 -11.60
C LEU A 219 6.48 -17.16 -12.36
N THR A 220 5.31 -16.98 -12.96
CA THR A 220 4.92 -15.76 -13.67
C THR A 220 4.50 -14.66 -12.69
N PRO A 221 4.61 -13.36 -13.05
CA PRO A 221 4.13 -12.27 -12.21
C PRO A 221 2.64 -12.39 -11.83
N ARG A 222 1.82 -12.99 -12.69
CA ARG A 222 0.39 -13.23 -12.40
C ARG A 222 0.21 -14.28 -11.30
N GLN A 223 0.95 -15.39 -11.34
CA GLN A 223 0.89 -16.43 -10.31
C GLN A 223 1.36 -15.90 -8.96
N VAL A 224 2.47 -15.15 -8.96
CA VAL A 224 2.96 -14.47 -7.74
C VAL A 224 1.89 -13.51 -7.21
N GLY A 225 1.31 -12.68 -8.08
CA GLY A 225 0.24 -11.75 -7.69
C GLY A 225 -1.01 -12.44 -7.13
N LEU A 226 -1.43 -13.57 -7.69
CA LEU A 226 -2.57 -14.33 -7.18
C LEU A 226 -2.29 -14.92 -5.78
N ALA A 227 -1.07 -15.44 -5.57
CA ALA A 227 -0.64 -15.88 -4.25
C ALA A 227 -0.66 -14.73 -3.23
N GLU A 228 -0.24 -13.52 -3.64
CA GLU A 228 -0.31 -12.34 -2.76
C GLU A 228 -1.75 -11.92 -2.44
N ILE A 229 -2.72 -12.15 -3.32
CA ILE A 229 -4.14 -11.86 -3.00
C ILE A 229 -4.63 -12.77 -1.88
N VAL A 230 -4.32 -14.07 -1.96
CA VAL A 230 -4.67 -15.03 -0.91
C VAL A 230 -3.96 -14.71 0.40
N ALA A 231 -2.65 -14.43 0.33
CA ALA A 231 -1.87 -14.02 1.51
C ALA A 231 -2.42 -12.73 2.13
N SER A 232 -2.82 -11.75 1.31
CA SER A 232 -3.43 -10.50 1.76
C SER A 232 -4.73 -10.72 2.53
N ALA A 233 -5.57 -11.66 2.08
CA ALA A 233 -6.81 -12.01 2.78
C ALA A 233 -6.53 -12.68 4.13
N LEU A 234 -5.58 -13.62 4.20
CA LEU A 234 -5.19 -14.27 5.45
C LEU A 234 -4.56 -13.28 6.45
N VAL A 235 -3.73 -12.37 5.96
CA VAL A 235 -3.12 -11.31 6.77
C VAL A 235 -4.17 -10.34 7.28
N LEU A 236 -5.21 -10.03 6.50
CA LEU A 236 -6.31 -9.20 6.99
C LEU A 236 -7.00 -9.85 8.20
N VAL A 237 -7.23 -11.17 8.17
CA VAL A 237 -7.79 -11.90 9.31
C VAL A 237 -6.87 -11.83 10.52
N VAL A 238 -5.56 -12.03 10.34
CA VAL A 238 -4.54 -11.91 11.41
C VAL A 238 -4.45 -10.48 11.96
N ALA A 239 -4.67 -9.47 11.13
CA ALA A 239 -4.56 -8.08 11.55
C ALA A 239 -5.72 -7.62 12.44
N VAL A 240 -6.87 -8.32 12.42
CA VAL A 240 -8.11 -7.89 13.07
C VAL A 240 -8.68 -8.88 14.09
N GLY A 241 -8.12 -10.09 14.18
CA GLY A 241 -8.51 -11.14 15.12
C GLY A 241 -7.44 -11.38 16.17
#